data_AF-A0A536MCD0-F1
#
_entry.id   AF-A0A536MCD0-F1
#
_cell.length_a   1.000
_cell.length_b   1.000
_cell.length_c   1.000
_cell.angle_alpha   90.00
_cell.angle_beta   90.00
_cell.angle_gamma   90.00
#
_symmetry.space_group_name_H-M   'P 1'
#
loop_
_entity.id
_entity.type
_entity.pdbx_description
1 polymer ?
#
loop_
_entity_poly.entity_id
_entity_poly.type
_entity_poly.pdbx_seq_one_letter_code
_entity_poly.pdbx_strand_id
1 'polypeptide(L)'
;MPGMPVPAGAQMRGVPDIAYQASSRTGVLVYMTEPNFPSQSTGGLVCPTGQTCSAGWWVVGGTSAGSPQWAGLIAMADEMAGRDLGYLNTALYNLAANPSTYAADFYDDNTNSNAQSAPGSGTSGNCCPSSRGWDAVTGLGSPNAATLLPSLIAATAGS
;
A
#
# COMPACT_ATOMS: atom_id res chain seq x y z
N MET A 1 4.21 -12.27 -21.37
CA MET A 1 3.54 -11.13 -20.72
C MET A 1 4.52 -9.97 -20.61
N PRO A 2 4.65 -9.10 -21.62
CA PRO A 2 5.43 -7.88 -21.51
C PRO A 2 4.72 -6.89 -20.56
N GLY A 3 5.42 -6.27 -19.61
CA GLY A 3 4.90 -5.13 -18.83
C GLY A 3 4.63 -5.34 -17.34
N MET A 4 4.77 -6.56 -16.80
CA MET A 4 4.75 -6.74 -15.34
C MET A 4 6.10 -6.28 -14.75
N PRO A 5 6.14 -5.64 -13.57
CA PRO A 5 7.40 -5.24 -12.99
C PRO A 5 8.19 -6.46 -12.61
N VAL A 6 9.35 -6.53 -13.24
CA VAL A 6 10.40 -7.44 -12.86
C VAL A 6 11.51 -6.53 -12.33
N PRO A 7 11.97 -6.72 -11.08
CA PRO A 7 13.16 -6.02 -10.61
C PRO A 7 14.27 -6.15 -11.67
N ALA A 8 15.00 -5.07 -11.96
CA ALA A 8 16.00 -5.08 -13.04
C ALA A 8 16.98 -6.27 -12.86
N GLY A 9 16.94 -7.23 -13.78
CA GLY A 9 17.77 -8.45 -13.73
C GLY A 9 17.17 -9.66 -13.00
N ALA A 10 15.96 -9.56 -12.44
CA ALA A 10 15.22 -10.71 -11.90
C ALA A 10 14.37 -11.40 -12.99
N GLN A 11 13.86 -12.60 -12.73
CA GLN A 11 12.88 -13.31 -13.57
C GLN A 11 11.55 -13.55 -12.81
N MET A 12 11.32 -12.79 -11.74
CA MET A 12 10.23 -13.01 -10.78
C MET A 12 9.31 -11.79 -10.68
N ARG A 13 8.06 -12.02 -10.26
CA ARG A 13 7.08 -10.96 -10.03
C ARG A 13 7.59 -9.97 -8.97
N GLY A 14 7.65 -8.70 -9.32
CA GLY A 14 7.90 -7.61 -8.37
C GLY A 14 6.77 -7.44 -7.35
N VAL A 15 7.12 -6.98 -6.16
CA VAL A 15 6.19 -6.55 -5.09
C VAL A 15 6.68 -5.24 -4.47
N PRO A 16 5.78 -4.36 -3.99
CA PRO A 16 4.32 -4.40 -4.16
C PRO A 16 3.87 -3.83 -5.52
N ASP A 17 2.56 -3.86 -5.82
CA ASP A 17 2.03 -3.17 -7.02
C ASP A 17 1.68 -1.71 -6.73
N ILE A 18 1.14 -1.42 -5.55
CA ILE A 18 0.70 -0.11 -5.05
C ILE A 18 1.06 0.03 -3.57
N ALA A 19 1.10 1.27 -3.07
CA ALA A 19 1.41 1.57 -1.68
C ALA A 19 0.43 2.55 -1.03
N TYR A 20 0.47 2.58 0.31
CA TYR A 20 -0.36 3.44 1.15
C TYR A 20 0.46 3.87 2.37
N GLN A 21 -0.10 4.81 3.13
CA GLN A 21 0.42 5.17 4.44
C GLN A 21 0.42 3.96 5.39
N ALA A 22 1.61 3.56 5.85
CA ALA A 22 1.85 2.38 6.69
C ALA A 22 2.71 2.66 7.94
N SER A 23 3.13 3.89 8.18
CA SER A 23 3.83 4.32 9.39
C SER A 23 2.86 4.37 10.58
N SER A 24 3.24 3.76 11.69
CA SER A 24 2.49 3.89 12.96
C SER A 24 2.56 5.29 13.56
N ARG A 25 3.50 6.14 13.13
CA ARG A 25 3.59 7.54 13.60
C ARG A 25 2.52 8.44 12.99
N THR A 26 2.02 8.06 11.82
CA THR A 26 0.98 8.77 11.05
C THR A 26 -0.11 7.77 10.64
N GLY A 27 -0.40 6.83 11.54
CA GLY A 27 -1.28 5.69 11.28
C GLY A 27 -2.76 6.07 11.27
N VAL A 28 -3.60 5.09 10.95
CA VAL A 28 -5.06 5.24 10.98
C VAL A 28 -5.59 5.02 12.40
N LEU A 29 -6.68 5.71 12.73
CA LEU A 29 -7.35 5.54 14.03
C LEU A 29 -8.34 4.36 13.94
N VAL A 30 -8.16 3.34 14.78
CA VAL A 30 -8.99 2.14 14.84
C VAL A 30 -9.54 1.96 16.25
N TYR A 31 -10.82 1.63 16.37
CA TYR A 31 -11.41 1.26 17.65
C TYR A 31 -11.28 -0.26 17.84
N MET A 32 -10.53 -0.68 18.86
CA MET A 32 -10.35 -2.09 19.21
C MET A 32 -11.29 -2.43 20.35
N THR A 33 -12.10 -3.49 20.19
CA THR A 33 -13.03 -3.97 21.22
C THR A 33 -12.52 -5.19 21.97
N GLU A 34 -11.40 -5.77 21.53
CA GLU A 34 -10.83 -6.97 22.13
C GLU A 34 -10.40 -6.70 23.58
N PRO A 35 -10.99 -7.41 24.56
CA PRO A 35 -10.50 -7.34 25.93
C PRO A 35 -9.11 -7.99 25.99
N ASN A 36 -8.19 -7.32 26.68
CA ASN A 36 -6.83 -7.80 26.95
C ASN A 36 -5.87 -7.77 25.76
N PHE A 37 -5.97 -6.76 24.88
CA PHE A 37 -4.88 -6.50 23.94
C PHE A 37 -3.58 -6.30 24.74
N PRO A 38 -2.53 -7.13 24.53
CA PRO A 38 -1.40 -7.20 25.44
C PRO A 38 -0.72 -5.83 25.52
N SER A 39 -0.56 -5.31 26.74
CA SER A 39 0.01 -3.98 27.04
C SER A 39 1.48 -3.79 26.64
N GLN A 40 2.02 -4.69 25.81
CA GLN A 40 3.37 -4.64 25.24
C GLN A 40 3.39 -3.95 23.86
N SER A 41 2.26 -3.44 23.38
CA SER A 41 2.22 -2.61 22.19
C SER A 41 2.88 -1.25 22.48
N THR A 42 4.08 -1.04 21.94
CA THR A 42 4.88 0.20 22.02
C THR A 42 4.24 1.40 21.27
N GLY A 43 2.97 1.32 20.90
CA GLY A 43 2.19 2.35 20.22
C GLY A 43 0.73 2.28 20.65
N GLY A 44 0.37 3.04 21.68
CA GLY A 44 -0.97 3.07 22.28
C GLY A 44 -0.99 3.71 23.67
N LEU A 45 -2.16 3.78 24.29
CA LEU A 45 -2.31 4.26 25.68
C LEU A 45 -1.52 3.33 26.62
N VAL A 46 -0.50 3.86 27.31
CA VAL A 46 0.29 3.09 28.28
C VAL A 46 -0.57 2.82 29.51
N CYS A 47 -1.12 1.62 29.60
CA CYS A 47 -1.84 1.18 30.79
C CYS A 47 -0.84 0.80 31.91
N PRO A 48 -1.16 1.04 33.19
CA PRO A 48 -0.32 0.63 34.31
C PRO A 48 -0.01 -0.88 34.29
N THR A 49 1.20 -1.25 34.71
CA THR A 49 1.63 -2.64 34.78
C THR A 49 0.65 -3.47 35.63
N GLY A 50 0.11 -4.56 35.05
CA GLY A 50 -0.87 -5.42 35.72
C GLY A 50 -2.34 -5.08 35.43
N GLN A 51 -2.63 -4.09 34.58
CA GLN A 51 -3.99 -3.85 34.06
C GLN A 51 -4.08 -4.13 32.56
N THR A 52 -5.18 -4.76 32.17
CA THR A 52 -5.53 -5.04 30.78
C THR A 52 -5.99 -3.75 30.11
N CYS A 53 -5.36 -3.35 29.00
CA CYS A 53 -5.92 -2.28 28.19
C CYS A 53 -7.28 -2.77 27.66
N SER A 54 -8.34 -2.17 28.17
CA SER A 54 -9.71 -2.42 27.71
C SER A 54 -9.90 -1.77 26.33
N ALA A 55 -10.96 -2.18 25.64
CA ALA A 55 -11.44 -1.61 24.39
C ALA A 55 -11.26 -0.08 24.29
N GLY A 56 -10.82 0.42 23.14
CA GLY A 56 -10.50 1.85 22.97
C GLY A 56 -9.99 2.22 21.58
N TRP A 57 -9.62 3.49 21.42
CA TRP A 57 -9.05 4.03 20.19
C TRP A 57 -7.53 3.83 20.12
N TRP A 58 -7.03 3.42 18.96
CA TRP A 58 -5.63 3.10 18.69
C TRP A 58 -5.18 3.71 17.38
N VAL A 59 -3.95 4.24 17.35
CA VAL A 59 -3.29 4.60 16.09
C VAL A 59 -2.50 3.39 15.62
N VAL A 60 -2.88 2.83 14.47
CA VAL A 60 -2.23 1.64 13.89
C VAL A 60 -1.60 1.97 12.55
N GLY A 61 -0.41 1.41 12.31
CA GLY A 61 0.26 1.44 11.02
C GLY A 61 0.28 0.05 10.38
N GLY A 62 1.35 -0.22 9.63
CA GLY A 62 1.57 -1.43 8.88
C GLY A 62 0.89 -1.41 7.51
N THR A 63 1.41 -2.22 6.59
CA THR A 63 0.80 -2.44 5.28
C THR A 63 -0.59 -3.08 5.40
N SER A 64 -0.88 -3.75 6.53
CA SER A 64 -2.21 -4.23 6.89
C SER A 64 -3.28 -3.13 6.87
N ALA A 65 -2.93 -1.88 7.18
CA ALA A 65 -3.86 -0.76 7.09
C ALA A 65 -4.12 -0.33 5.63
N GLY A 66 -3.16 -0.55 4.72
CA GLY A 66 -3.29 -0.21 3.30
C GLY A 66 -4.18 -1.18 2.52
N SER A 67 -4.11 -2.48 2.81
CA SER A 67 -4.94 -3.49 2.12
C SER A 67 -6.45 -3.20 2.13
N PRO A 68 -7.11 -2.87 3.27
CA PRO A 68 -8.54 -2.54 3.27
C PRO A 68 -8.85 -1.19 2.61
N GLN A 69 -7.90 -0.24 2.59
CA GLN A 69 -8.08 1.02 1.86
C GLN A 69 -8.14 0.78 0.35
N TRP A 70 -7.26 -0.08 -0.18
CA TRP A 70 -7.32 -0.48 -1.58
C TRP A 70 -8.63 -1.20 -1.92
N ALA A 71 -9.02 -2.18 -1.09
CA ALA A 71 -10.27 -2.91 -1.29
C ALA A 71 -11.48 -1.95 -1.32
N GLY A 72 -11.52 -0.95 -0.44
CA GLY A 72 -12.57 0.06 -0.42
C GLY A 72 -12.62 0.91 -1.69
N LEU A 73 -11.46 1.34 -2.21
CA LEU A 73 -11.40 2.08 -3.48
C LEU A 73 -11.86 1.23 -4.68
N ILE A 74 -11.53 -0.05 -4.70
CA ILE A 74 -11.98 -0.93 -5.79
C ILE A 74 -13.48 -1.20 -5.71
N ALA A 75 -14.03 -1.41 -4.51
CA ALA A 75 -15.47 -1.51 -4.34
C ALA A 75 -16.22 -0.25 -4.82
N MET A 76 -15.67 0.94 -4.57
CA MET A 76 -16.21 2.19 -5.14
C MET A 76 -16.12 2.21 -6.67
N ALA A 77 -15.02 1.72 -7.25
CA ALA A 77 -14.84 1.66 -8.69
C ALA A 77 -15.84 0.68 -9.35
N ASP A 78 -16.08 -0.47 -8.72
CA ASP A 78 -17.06 -1.46 -9.15
C ASP A 78 -18.48 -0.86 -9.12
N GLU A 79 -18.82 -0.13 -8.04
CA GLU A 79 -20.09 0.59 -7.91
C GLU A 79 -20.25 1.65 -9.02
N MET A 80 -19.23 2.48 -9.23
CA MET A 80 -19.22 3.52 -10.27
C MET A 80 -19.36 2.93 -11.68
N ALA A 81 -18.80 1.73 -11.92
CA ALA A 81 -18.86 1.04 -13.20
C ALA A 81 -20.17 0.27 -13.44
N GLY A 82 -20.93 0.01 -12.37
CA GLY A 82 -22.08 -0.90 -12.40
C GLY A 82 -21.71 -2.36 -12.70
N ARG A 83 -20.44 -2.73 -12.49
CA ARG A 83 -19.89 -4.08 -12.72
C ARG A 83 -18.60 -4.29 -11.94
N ASP A 84 -18.25 -5.54 -11.70
CA ASP A 84 -16.90 -5.90 -11.23
C ASP A 84 -15.85 -5.54 -12.28
N LEU A 85 -14.79 -4.84 -11.86
CA LEU A 85 -13.63 -4.54 -12.70
C LEU A 85 -12.68 -5.73 -12.86
N GLY A 86 -12.80 -6.76 -12.02
CA GLY A 86 -12.06 -8.01 -12.12
C GLY A 86 -10.56 -7.89 -11.82
N TYR A 87 -9.72 -8.58 -12.58
CA TYR A 87 -8.27 -8.61 -12.34
C TYR A 87 -7.58 -7.33 -12.84
N LEU A 88 -7.13 -6.50 -11.89
CA LEU A 88 -6.69 -5.13 -12.19
C LEU A 88 -5.24 -4.97 -12.62
N ASN A 89 -4.32 -5.90 -12.31
CA ASN A 89 -2.88 -5.63 -12.50
C ASN A 89 -2.55 -5.30 -13.96
N THR A 90 -3.15 -5.98 -14.93
CA THR A 90 -2.91 -5.66 -16.35
C THR A 90 -3.36 -4.24 -16.70
N ALA A 91 -4.56 -3.82 -16.27
CA ALA A 91 -5.06 -2.47 -16.50
C ALA A 91 -4.19 -1.42 -15.79
N LEU A 92 -3.82 -1.66 -14.53
CA LEU A 92 -2.94 -0.80 -13.74
C LEU A 92 -1.60 -0.54 -14.45
N TYR A 93 -0.92 -1.59 -14.89
CA TYR A 93 0.38 -1.44 -15.54
C TYR A 93 0.29 -0.83 -16.95
N ASN A 94 -0.81 -1.06 -17.67
CA ASN A 94 -1.05 -0.39 -18.95
C ASN A 94 -1.25 1.13 -18.77
N LEU A 95 -1.99 1.54 -17.74
CA LEU A 95 -2.15 2.96 -17.38
C LEU A 95 -0.82 3.56 -16.93
N ALA A 96 -0.06 2.84 -16.11
CA ALA A 96 1.24 3.31 -15.63
C ALA A 96 2.32 3.41 -16.73
N ALA A 97 2.19 2.65 -17.83
CA ALA A 97 3.13 2.72 -18.94
C ALA A 97 3.07 4.05 -19.70
N ASN A 98 1.99 4.82 -19.58
CA ASN A 98 1.88 6.16 -20.12
C ASN A 98 2.24 7.20 -19.04
N PRO A 99 3.25 8.06 -19.26
CA PRO A 99 3.69 9.04 -18.27
C PRO A 99 2.62 10.03 -17.80
N SER A 100 1.66 10.40 -18.66
CA SER A 100 0.63 11.38 -18.29
C SER A 100 -0.43 10.77 -17.37
N THR A 101 -0.89 9.56 -17.67
CA THR A 101 -1.81 8.81 -16.80
C THR A 101 -1.10 8.40 -15.52
N TYR A 102 0.16 7.95 -15.57
CA TYR A 102 0.93 7.64 -14.37
C TYR A 102 1.01 8.83 -13.41
N ALA A 103 1.38 10.01 -13.91
CA ALA A 103 1.49 11.22 -13.09
C ALA A 103 0.15 11.73 -12.56
N ALA A 104 -0.97 11.41 -13.22
CA ALA A 104 -2.30 11.77 -12.78
C ALA A 104 -2.87 10.78 -11.76
N ASP A 105 -2.63 9.49 -11.96
CA ASP A 105 -3.26 8.38 -11.24
C ASP A 105 -2.48 7.95 -9.99
N PHE A 106 -1.18 8.27 -9.91
CA PHE A 106 -0.32 7.85 -8.79
C PHE A 106 0.50 8.99 -8.19
N TYR A 107 0.60 8.98 -6.87
CA TYR A 107 1.60 9.72 -6.11
C TYR A 107 2.81 8.82 -5.87
N ASP A 108 3.88 9.12 -6.60
CA ASP A 108 5.14 8.39 -6.60
C ASP A 108 6.16 9.07 -5.66
N ASP A 109 6.35 8.50 -4.48
CA ASP A 109 7.41 8.92 -3.55
C ASP A 109 8.68 8.13 -3.84
N ASN A 110 9.66 8.83 -4.38
CA ASN A 110 10.94 8.29 -4.82
C ASN A 110 12.11 8.67 -3.89
N THR A 111 11.84 9.08 -2.65
CA THR A 111 12.87 9.58 -1.71
C THR A 111 13.17 8.69 -0.51
N ASN A 112 12.61 7.47 -0.45
CA ASN A 112 12.67 6.57 0.71
C ASN A 112 13.40 5.24 0.42
N SER A 113 13.45 4.36 1.43
CA SER A 113 13.86 2.97 1.28
C SER A 113 13.07 2.08 2.25
N ASN A 114 12.87 0.81 1.91
CA ASN A 114 12.35 -0.21 2.85
C ASN A 114 13.48 -1.07 3.44
N ALA A 115 14.72 -0.59 3.39
CA ALA A 115 15.85 -1.35 3.89
C ALA A 115 15.76 -1.49 5.42
N GLN A 116 15.39 -2.68 5.89
CA GLN A 116 15.54 -3.05 7.28
C GLN A 116 16.91 -3.68 7.50
N SER A 117 17.68 -3.14 8.44
CA SER A 117 18.71 -3.92 9.11
C SER A 117 18.00 -5.01 9.91
N ALA A 118 17.92 -6.24 9.42
CA ALA A 118 17.50 -7.34 10.29
C ALA A 118 18.48 -7.39 11.48
N PRO A 119 18.03 -7.54 12.75
CA PRO A 119 18.92 -7.60 13.89
C PRO A 119 20.00 -8.69 13.66
N GLY A 120 21.27 -8.28 13.64
CA GLY A 120 22.41 -9.18 13.39
C GLY A 120 22.78 -9.45 11.92
N SER A 121 22.06 -8.88 10.94
CA SER A 121 22.30 -9.14 9.51
C SER A 121 23.46 -8.35 8.89
N GLY A 122 24.04 -7.38 9.60
CA GLY A 122 25.13 -6.53 9.10
C GLY A 122 24.81 -5.77 7.80
N THR A 123 23.55 -5.82 7.33
CA THR A 123 23.14 -5.23 6.06
C THR A 123 22.80 -3.77 6.31
N SER A 124 23.70 -2.89 5.89
CA SER A 124 23.48 -1.44 5.91
C SER A 124 22.44 -1.06 4.86
N GLY A 125 21.21 -0.78 5.30
CA GLY A 125 20.30 0.29 4.86
C GLY A 125 20.06 0.66 3.38
N ASN A 126 20.67 0.00 2.39
CA ASN A 126 20.79 0.53 1.03
C ASN A 126 20.31 -0.44 -0.06
N CYS A 127 19.74 -1.60 0.28
CA CYS A 127 19.43 -2.60 -0.73
C CYS A 127 18.22 -2.25 -1.62
N CYS A 128 17.39 -1.29 -1.24
CA CYS A 128 16.12 -1.01 -1.90
C CYS A 128 15.71 0.48 -1.77
N PRO A 129 16.41 1.43 -2.41
CA PRO A 129 15.90 2.79 -2.55
C PRO A 129 14.67 2.80 -3.47
N SER A 130 13.68 3.63 -3.15
CA SER A 130 12.59 3.95 -4.07
C SER A 130 13.12 4.70 -5.29
N SER A 131 12.41 4.66 -6.41
CA SER A 131 12.80 5.32 -7.66
C SER A 131 11.57 5.83 -8.40
N ARG A 132 11.75 6.74 -9.36
CA ARG A 132 10.62 7.17 -10.19
C ARG A 132 10.10 6.00 -11.02
N GLY A 133 8.79 5.81 -11.05
CA GLY A 133 8.12 4.68 -11.67
C GLY A 133 7.90 3.56 -10.67
N TRP A 134 7.70 2.33 -11.17
CA TRP A 134 7.59 1.19 -10.29
C TRP A 134 8.91 0.93 -9.54
N ASP A 135 8.83 0.75 -8.22
CA ASP A 135 9.94 0.26 -7.41
C ASP A 135 9.52 -0.80 -6.37
N ALA A 136 10.52 -1.46 -5.77
CA ALA A 136 10.31 -2.54 -4.80
C ALA A 136 9.98 -2.05 -3.36
N VAL A 137 9.77 -0.75 -3.19
CA VAL A 137 9.42 -0.09 -1.91
C VAL A 137 7.94 0.28 -1.92
N THR A 138 7.49 1.01 -2.93
CA THR A 138 6.15 1.60 -3.03
C THR A 138 5.36 1.13 -4.25
N GLY A 139 5.94 0.29 -5.11
CA GLY A 139 5.29 -0.14 -6.34
C GLY A 139 5.11 1.04 -7.29
N LEU A 140 3.91 1.22 -7.84
CA LEU A 140 3.54 2.40 -8.64
C LEU A 140 3.31 3.67 -7.79
N GLY A 141 3.36 3.56 -6.46
CA GLY A 141 3.04 4.64 -5.53
C GLY A 141 1.62 4.55 -4.95
N SER A 142 1.17 5.64 -4.36
CA SER A 142 -0.16 5.74 -3.73
C SER A 142 -1.22 6.20 -4.75
N PRO A 143 -2.40 5.57 -4.79
CA PRO A 143 -3.41 5.91 -5.78
C PRO A 143 -4.06 7.26 -5.53
N ASN A 144 -4.18 8.07 -6.58
CA ASN A 144 -5.07 9.21 -6.61
C ASN A 144 -6.47 8.74 -7.04
N ALA A 145 -7.34 8.47 -6.08
CA ALA A 145 -8.66 7.88 -6.34
C ALA A 145 -9.50 8.67 -7.35
N ALA A 146 -9.41 10.01 -7.34
CA ALA A 146 -10.24 10.86 -8.19
C ALA A 146 -9.97 10.65 -9.70
N THR A 147 -8.75 10.28 -10.06
CA THR A 147 -8.29 10.08 -11.44
C THR A 147 -8.17 8.60 -11.77
N LEU A 148 -7.61 7.81 -10.85
CA LEU A 148 -7.36 6.39 -11.07
C LEU A 148 -8.64 5.58 -11.25
N LEU A 149 -9.71 5.84 -10.47
CA LEU A 149 -10.92 5.01 -10.58
C LEU A 149 -11.59 5.17 -11.96
N PRO A 150 -11.86 6.39 -12.46
CA PRO A 150 -12.32 6.57 -13.84
C PRO A 150 -11.40 5.92 -14.89
N SER A 151 -10.07 6.06 -14.73
CA SER A 151 -9.08 5.44 -15.64
C SER A 151 -9.18 3.92 -15.66
N LEU A 152 -9.32 3.27 -14.49
CA LEU A 152 -9.48 1.82 -14.36
C LEU A 152 -10.79 1.32 -14.98
N ILE A 153 -11.89 2.03 -14.73
CA ILE A 153 -13.21 1.70 -15.30
C ILE A 153 -13.16 1.72 -16.82
N ALA A 154 -12.51 2.73 -17.40
CA ALA A 154 -12.32 2.84 -18.85
C ALA A 154 -11.40 1.74 -19.39
N ALA A 155 -10.27 1.47 -18.72
CA ALA A 155 -9.29 0.47 -19.14
C ALA A 155 -9.83 -0.96 -19.12
N THR A 156 -10.83 -1.25 -18.28
CA THR A 156 -11.45 -2.57 -18.12
C THR A 156 -12.81 -2.69 -18.83
N ALA A 157 -13.26 -1.67 -19.57
CA ALA A 157 -14.56 -1.69 -20.26
C ALA A 157 -14.53 -2.47 -21.58
N GLY A 158 -13.35 -2.76 -22.12
CA GLY A 158 -13.14 -3.51 -23.37
C GLY A 158 -12.40 -4.83 -23.20
N SER A 159 -12.23 -5.30 -21.96
CA SER A 159 -11.57 -6.57 -21.61
C SER A 159 -12.56 -7.70 -21.43
#